data_AF-A0A255R3Y5-F1
#
_entry.id   AF-A0A255R3Y5-F1
#
_cell.length_a   1.000
_cell.length_b   1.000
_cell.length_c   1.000
_cell.angle_alpha   90.00
_cell.angle_beta   90.00
_cell.angle_gamma   90.00
#
_symmetry.space_group_name_H-M   'P 1'
#
loop_
_entity.id
_entity.type
_entity.pdbx_description
1 polymer ?
#
loop_
_entity_poly.entity_id
_entity_poly.type
_entity_poly.pdbx_seq_one_letter_code
_entity_poly.pdbx_strand_id
1 'polypeptide(L)'
;MRKDLDEALRQLHSTLESIQDLEPDEAARLRQAVDEIASTLDENDVDSGSLARSMQEQTASFQESHPQLTMTVGRIADILSQMGI
;
A
#
# COMPACT_ATOMS: atom_id res chain seq x y z
N MET A 1 -7.75 9.68 9.99
CA MET A 1 -7.04 8.39 10.05
C MET A 1 -7.66 7.35 9.13
N ARG A 2 -8.85 6.78 9.41
CA ARG A 2 -9.47 5.80 8.49
C ARG A 2 -9.76 6.35 7.09
N LYS A 3 -10.21 7.61 7.00
CA LYS A 3 -10.42 8.32 5.72
C LYS A 3 -9.14 8.58 4.95
N ASP A 4 -8.06 8.95 5.63
CA ASP A 4 -6.76 9.22 4.99
C ASP A 4 -6.15 7.93 4.42
N LEU A 5 -6.30 6.81 5.14
CA LEU A 5 -5.92 5.50 4.63
C LEU A 5 -6.77 5.12 3.41
N ASP A 6 -8.10 5.25 3.49
CA ASP A 6 -8.99 4.93 2.36
C ASP A 6 -8.66 5.77 1.12
N GLU A 7 -8.35 7.06 1.31
CA GLU A 7 -7.92 7.94 0.24
C GLU A 7 -6.59 7.49 -0.36
N ALA A 8 -5.60 7.15 0.48
CA ALA A 8 -4.30 6.68 0.02
C ALA A 8 -4.38 5.33 -0.72
N LEU A 9 -5.23 4.41 -0.24
CA LEU A 9 -5.49 3.13 -0.91
C LEU A 9 -6.18 3.31 -2.27
N ARG A 10 -7.15 4.22 -2.37
CA ARG A 10 -7.78 4.59 -3.66
C ARG A 10 -6.77 5.21 -4.62
N GLN A 11 -5.89 6.05 -4.10
CA GLN A 11 -4.86 6.71 -4.89
C GLN A 11 -3.85 5.70 -5.44
N LEU A 12 -3.49 4.69 -4.65
CA LEU A 12 -2.64 3.59 -5.08
C LEU A 12 -3.33 2.74 -6.15
N HIS A 13 -4.60 2.38 -5.94
CA HIS A 13 -5.41 1.65 -6.93
C HIS A 13 -5.47 2.40 -8.27
N SER A 14 -5.76 3.70 -8.24
CA SER A 14 -5.78 4.53 -9.46
C SER A 14 -4.41 4.63 -10.11
N THR A 15 -3.32 4.64 -9.32
CA THR A 15 -1.95 4.65 -9.82
C THR A 15 -1.63 3.33 -10.52
N LEU A 16 -1.98 2.19 -9.92
CA LEU A 16 -1.83 0.86 -10.51
C LEU A 16 -2.61 0.72 -11.83
N GLU A 17 -3.84 1.26 -11.91
CA GLU A 17 -4.63 1.26 -13.15
C GLU A 17 -4.05 2.19 -14.23
N SER A 18 -3.35 3.24 -13.82
CA SER A 18 -2.73 4.20 -14.75
C SER A 18 -1.36 3.74 -15.27
N ILE A 19 -0.68 2.84 -14.56
CA ILE A 19 0.62 2.31 -14.99
C ILE A 19 0.37 1.20 -16.01
N GLN A 20 0.55 1.53 -17.29
CA GLN A 20 0.41 0.58 -18.41
C GLN A 20 1.62 -0.37 -18.56
N ASP A 21 2.76 -0.04 -17.93
CA ASP A 21 4.02 -0.79 -17.98
C ASP A 21 4.27 -1.69 -16.75
N LEU A 22 3.28 -1.86 -15.87
CA LEU A 22 3.43 -2.74 -14.71
C LEU A 22 3.13 -4.17 -15.13
N GLU A 23 3.98 -5.12 -14.72
CA GLU A 23 3.67 -6.53 -14.96
C GLU A 23 2.36 -6.91 -14.25
N PRO A 24 1.47 -7.68 -14.90
CA PRO A 24 0.17 -8.03 -14.33
C PRO A 24 0.31 -8.80 -13.02
N ASP A 25 1.35 -9.62 -12.86
CA ASP A 25 1.68 -10.32 -11.62
C ASP A 25 2.10 -9.37 -10.49
N GLU A 26 2.85 -8.32 -10.81
CA GLU A 26 3.28 -7.30 -9.84
C GLU A 26 2.12 -6.42 -9.39
N ALA A 27 1.29 -6.00 -10.34
CA ALA A 27 0.05 -5.28 -10.07
C ALA A 27 -0.88 -6.09 -9.16
N ALA A 28 -1.02 -7.39 -9.42
CA ALA A 28 -1.84 -8.29 -8.62
C ALA A 28 -1.31 -8.44 -7.19
N ARG A 29 0.02 -8.60 -7.00
CA ARG A 29 0.64 -8.67 -5.67
C ARG A 29 0.42 -7.40 -4.86
N LEU A 30 0.65 -6.24 -5.48
CA LEU A 30 0.43 -4.95 -4.82
C LEU A 30 -1.03 -4.78 -4.42
N ARG A 31 -1.95 -5.17 -5.29
CA ARG A 31 -3.38 -5.11 -5.02
C ARG A 31 -3.81 -6.05 -3.91
N GLN A 32 -3.26 -7.26 -3.88
CA GLN A 32 -3.51 -8.21 -2.79
C GLN A 32 -2.99 -7.66 -1.46
N ALA A 33 -1.78 -7.10 -1.42
CA ALA A 33 -1.23 -6.49 -0.21
C ALA A 33 -2.11 -5.34 0.30
N VAL A 34 -2.63 -4.50 -0.61
CA VAL A 34 -3.58 -3.42 -0.27
C VAL A 34 -4.88 -3.97 0.32
N ASP A 35 -5.44 -5.02 -0.30
CA ASP A 35 -6.70 -5.61 0.13
C ASP A 35 -6.55 -6.31 1.49
N GLU A 36 -5.43 -7.01 1.69
CA GLU A 36 -5.05 -7.59 2.98
C GLU A 36 -4.95 -6.51 4.07
N ILE A 37 -4.34 -5.35 3.77
CA ILE A 37 -4.28 -4.21 4.69
C ILE A 37 -5.67 -3.69 5.02
N ALA A 38 -6.52 -3.50 4.01
CA ALA A 38 -7.88 -2.98 4.21
C ALA A 38 -8.74 -3.95 5.04
N SER A 39 -8.60 -5.26 4.80
CA SER A 39 -9.33 -6.30 5.51
C SER A 39 -8.85 -6.44 6.96
N THR A 40 -7.54 -6.48 7.19
CA THR A 40 -6.98 -6.59 8.54
C THR A 40 -7.18 -5.35 9.38
N LEU A 41 -7.36 -4.16 8.79
CA LEU A 41 -7.74 -2.96 9.54
C LEU A 41 -9.18 -2.97 10.08
N ASP A 42 -10.03 -3.88 9.59
CA ASP A 42 -11.38 -4.07 10.11
C ASP A 42 -11.38 -5.04 11.30
N GLU A 43 -10.44 -5.98 11.29
CA GLU A 43 -10.16 -6.90 12.39
C GLU A 43 -9.26 -6.19 13.43
N ASN A 44 -9.84 -5.70 14.52
CA ASN A 44 -9.25 -4.76 15.50
C ASN A 44 -7.97 -5.22 16.26
N ASP A 45 -7.27 -6.27 15.82
CA ASP A 45 -6.19 -6.94 16.55
C ASP A 45 -4.92 -7.17 15.70
N VAL A 46 -4.70 -6.37 14.65
CA VAL A 46 -3.58 -6.58 13.73
C VAL A 46 -2.50 -5.50 13.83
N ASP A 47 -1.26 -5.99 13.91
CA ASP A 47 -0.01 -5.24 13.99
C ASP A 47 0.21 -4.41 12.71
N SER A 48 -0.41 -3.23 12.66
CA SER A 48 -0.41 -2.31 11.52
C SER A 48 1.01 -1.95 11.06
N GLY A 49 1.98 -1.97 11.98
CA GLY A 49 3.40 -1.76 11.70
C GLY A 49 4.03 -2.89 10.87
N SER A 50 3.63 -4.15 11.10
CA SER A 50 4.13 -5.29 10.30
C SER A 50 3.61 -5.25 8.86
N LEU A 51 2.36 -4.85 8.66
CA LEU A 51 1.81 -4.66 7.32
C LEU A 51 2.46 -3.49 6.59
N ALA A 52 2.64 -2.35 7.27
CA ALA A 52 3.35 -1.21 6.70
C ALA A 52 4.75 -1.61 6.20
N ARG A 53 5.47 -2.41 6.98
CA ARG A 53 6.80 -2.91 6.63
C ARG A 53 6.77 -3.84 5.41
N SER A 54 5.87 -4.81 5.38
CA SER A 54 5.73 -5.72 4.22
C SER A 54 5.44 -4.95 2.94
N MET A 55 4.60 -3.91 3.03
CA MET A 55 4.25 -3.07 1.89
C MET A 55 5.44 -2.24 1.39
N GLN A 56 6.24 -1.68 2.29
CA GLN A 56 7.47 -0.96 1.94
C GLN A 56 8.49 -1.88 1.29
N GLU A 57 8.66 -3.10 1.80
CA GLU A 57 9.59 -4.09 1.23
C GLU A 57 9.17 -4.50 -0.18
N GLN A 58 7.88 -4.73 -0.42
CA GLN A 58 7.36 -5.03 -1.76
C GLN A 58 7.52 -3.84 -2.71
N THR A 59 7.39 -2.61 -2.20
CA THR A 59 7.43 -1.41 -3.05
C THR A 59 8.86 -0.90 -3.32
N ALA A 60 9.85 -1.38 -2.55
CA ALA A 60 11.25 -1.02 -2.71
C ALA A 60 11.79 -1.40 -4.11
N SER A 61 11.34 -2.54 -4.65
CA SER A 61 11.71 -2.99 -6.00
C SER A 61 11.18 -2.06 -7.10
N PHE A 62 10.10 -1.34 -6.84
CA PHE A 62 9.49 -0.40 -7.79
C PHE A 62 10.00 1.03 -7.65
N GLN A 63 10.91 1.30 -6.71
CA GLN A 63 11.42 2.65 -6.47
C GLN A 63 12.15 3.25 -7.68
N GLU A 64 12.86 2.42 -8.45
CA GLU A 64 13.54 2.87 -9.67
C GLU A 64 12.57 3.03 -10.85
N SER A 65 11.64 2.09 -11.04
CA SER A 65 10.75 2.06 -12.22
C SER A 65 9.50 2.93 -12.07
N HIS A 66 8.94 3.04 -10.85
CA HIS A 66 7.65 3.68 -10.59
C HIS A 66 7.68 4.54 -9.31
N PRO A 67 8.36 5.70 -9.33
CA PRO A 67 8.52 6.56 -8.15
C PRO A 67 7.19 7.07 -7.57
N GLN A 68 6.16 7.25 -8.41
CA GLN A 68 4.82 7.65 -7.96
C GLN A 68 4.14 6.55 -7.12
N LEU A 69 4.38 5.28 -7.45
CA LEU A 69 3.89 4.14 -6.69
C LEU A 69 4.52 4.12 -5.30
N THR A 70 5.85 4.26 -5.23
CA THR A 70 6.60 4.29 -3.98
C THR A 70 6.21 5.46 -3.07
N MET A 71 5.94 6.63 -3.64
CA MET A 71 5.42 7.77 -2.86
C MET A 71 4.06 7.46 -2.22
N THR A 72 3.16 6.83 -2.98
CA THR A 72 1.81 6.51 -2.50
C THR A 72 1.84 5.42 -1.44
N VAL A 73 2.65 4.37 -1.64
CA VAL A 73 2.84 3.31 -0.63
C VAL A 73 3.54 3.83 0.61
N GLY A 74 4.56 4.70 0.47
CA GLY A 74 5.21 5.33 1.61
C GLY A 74 4.24 6.12 2.47
N ARG A 75 3.28 6.82 1.86
CA ARG A 75 2.20 7.52 2.56
C ARG A 75 1.28 6.55 3.31
N ILE A 76 0.89 5.45 2.68
CA ILE A 76 0.09 4.40 3.33
C ILE A 76 0.83 3.83 4.54
N ALA A 77 2.11 3.48 4.38
CA ALA A 77 2.94 2.94 5.44
C ALA A 77 3.13 3.92 6.61
N ASP A 78 3.22 5.23 6.34
CA ASP A 78 3.27 6.27 7.38
C ASP A 78 1.96 6.36 8.17
N ILE A 79 0.82 6.34 7.48
CA ILE A 79 -0.51 6.34 8.10
C ILE A 79 -0.71 5.09 8.96
N LEU A 80 -0.32 3.91 8.43
CA LEU A 80 -0.36 2.64 9.15
C LEU A 80 0.56 2.66 10.39
N SER A 81 1.77 3.20 10.25
CA SER A 81 2.71 3.35 11.37
C SER A 81 2.15 4.28 12.44
N GLN A 82 1.46 5.36 12.07
CA GLN A 82 0.78 6.26 13.02
C GLN A 82 -0.41 5.61 13.74
N MET A 83 -0.98 4.53 13.20
CA MET A 83 -2.05 3.78 13.85
C MET A 83 -1.54 2.64 14.73
N GLY A 84 -0.31 2.16 14.49
CA GLY A 84 0.34 1.09 15.26
C GLY A 84 1.44 1.55 16.24
N ILE A 85 1.55 2.84 16.50
CA ILE A 85 2.34 3.44 17.59
C ILE A 85 1.56 3.48 18.90
#